data_AF-A0A5Z1E1N4-F1
#
_entry.id   AF-A0A5Z1E1N4-F1
#
_cell.length_a   1.000
_cell.length_b   1.000
_cell.length_c   1.000
_cell.angle_alpha   90.00
_cell.angle_beta   90.00
_cell.angle_gamma   90.00
#
_symmetry.space_group_name_H-M   'P 1'
#
loop_
_entity.id
_entity.type
_entity.pdbx_description
1 polymer ?
#
loop_
_entity_poly.entity_id
_entity_poly.type
_entity_poly.pdbx_seq_one_letter_code
_entity_poly.pdbx_strand_id
1 'polypeptide(L)'
;MQTYDKCKEVDEKAEYLLREYNTYHTKDKHYYSYVAKEEFQGIADILSPYLSYLNTLTQKNFSLDNIYCIANYCENLGANKLDNVALLNKTLRQKFEKLEANTPHNILILYPNPTPSIIQIEQPKNTFITLLIGAKAKIDCSKLIEDQCELMYLKYDPTQEEQQAINPQAFSCSTQEELILKKEDEIYFKTVKNNISYFINKNDGILKVALTGNEENAIELYSFAKENQFKILQDKALKMLKIYLKLERYSSEEILSHRGGNFELTLNNLKILDKNGNNHETITKIFLHNCENRRIYESLKLEYQEGIYKSSFKIDLILDENSSFFKRAT
;
A
#
# COMPACT_ATOMS: atom_id res chain seq x y z
N MET A 1 22.48 19.05 -14.77
CA MET A 1 21.04 18.78 -14.63
C MET A 1 20.46 18.80 -16.04
N GLN A 2 20.19 17.63 -16.64
CA GLN A 2 19.58 17.55 -17.98
C GLN A 2 18.05 17.72 -17.84
N THR A 3 17.44 18.49 -18.74
CA THR A 3 16.01 18.82 -18.77
C THR A 3 15.23 17.80 -19.60
N TYR A 4 13.92 17.70 -19.37
CA TYR A 4 12.97 16.89 -20.14
C TYR A 4 13.11 17.11 -21.66
N ASP A 5 13.40 18.34 -22.09
CA ASP A 5 13.62 18.69 -23.51
C ASP A 5 14.75 17.90 -24.17
N LYS A 6 15.85 17.63 -23.46
CA LYS A 6 16.98 16.83 -23.97
C LYS A 6 16.67 15.34 -24.05
N CYS A 7 15.65 14.87 -23.32
CA CYS A 7 15.15 13.51 -23.41
C CYS A 7 14.14 13.34 -24.56
N LYS A 8 13.64 14.42 -25.18
CA LYS A 8 12.65 14.36 -26.26
C LYS A 8 13.26 14.45 -27.66
N GLU A 9 14.35 15.21 -27.84
CA GLU A 9 15.12 15.24 -29.11
C GLU A 9 15.75 13.89 -29.51
N VAL A 10 15.78 12.93 -28.58
CA VAL A 10 16.32 11.59 -28.76
C VAL A 10 15.29 10.65 -29.45
N ASP A 11 14.05 11.09 -29.65
CA ASP A 11 12.89 10.26 -30.04
C ASP A 11 13.05 9.51 -31.38
N GLU A 12 13.30 10.17 -32.53
CA GLU A 12 13.24 9.46 -33.83
C GLU A 12 14.36 8.42 -34.03
N LYS A 13 15.57 8.71 -33.53
CA LYS A 13 16.72 7.79 -33.62
C LYS A 13 16.64 6.70 -32.56
N ALA A 14 16.13 7.02 -31.37
CA ALA A 14 15.91 6.03 -30.32
C ALA A 14 14.77 5.07 -30.66
N GLU A 15 13.65 5.53 -31.25
CA GLU A 15 12.56 4.65 -31.70
C GLU A 15 13.04 3.58 -32.67
N TYR A 16 13.79 3.96 -33.70
CA TYR A 16 14.34 3.04 -34.68
C TYR A 16 15.27 2.00 -34.03
N LEU A 17 16.20 2.44 -33.17
CA LEU A 17 17.17 1.57 -32.52
C LEU A 17 16.57 0.73 -31.38
N LEU A 18 15.53 1.21 -30.68
CA LEU A 18 14.76 0.44 -29.70
C LEU A 18 13.94 -0.66 -30.36
N ARG A 19 13.38 -0.39 -31.55
CA ARG A 19 12.69 -1.40 -32.35
C ARG A 19 13.63 -2.50 -32.82
N GLU A 20 14.84 -2.12 -33.26
CA GLU A 20 15.91 -3.07 -33.57
C GLU A 20 16.34 -3.87 -32.32
N TYR A 21 16.61 -3.20 -31.19
CA TYR A 21 16.97 -3.84 -29.90
C TYR A 21 15.98 -4.93 -29.49
N ASN A 22 14.67 -4.61 -29.45
CA ASN A 22 13.62 -5.54 -29.08
C ASN A 22 13.51 -6.73 -30.04
N THR A 23 13.84 -6.52 -31.32
CA THR A 23 13.86 -7.56 -32.35
C THR A 23 15.04 -8.53 -32.18
N TYR A 24 16.22 -8.04 -31.78
CA TYR A 24 17.41 -8.89 -31.58
C TYR A 24 17.45 -9.58 -30.22
N HIS A 25 16.98 -8.93 -29.15
CA HIS A 25 17.02 -9.51 -27.80
C HIS A 25 16.02 -10.67 -27.60
N THR A 26 15.06 -10.84 -28.52
CA THR A 26 14.05 -11.91 -28.51
C THR A 26 14.40 -13.11 -29.41
N LYS A 27 15.43 -13.01 -30.26
CA LYS A 27 15.89 -14.10 -31.14
C LYS A 27 17.37 -14.40 -30.94
N ASP A 28 17.62 -15.46 -30.18
CA ASP A 28 18.89 -16.20 -30.06
C ASP A 28 20.14 -15.49 -29.51
N LYS A 29 20.63 -16.02 -28.38
CA LYS A 29 21.90 -15.65 -27.72
C LYS A 29 23.15 -15.81 -28.61
N HIS A 30 23.06 -16.51 -29.73
CA HIS A 30 24.22 -16.77 -30.60
C HIS A 30 24.53 -15.62 -31.57
N TYR A 31 23.56 -14.75 -31.89
CA TYR A 31 23.78 -13.57 -32.74
C TYR A 31 24.58 -12.46 -32.02
N TYR A 32 24.62 -12.49 -30.68
CA TYR A 32 25.38 -11.58 -29.81
C TYR A 32 26.88 -11.53 -30.09
N SER A 33 27.45 -12.61 -30.62
CA SER A 33 28.90 -12.75 -30.76
C SER A 33 29.47 -12.12 -32.02
N TYR A 34 28.64 -11.87 -33.05
CA TYR A 34 29.15 -11.60 -34.40
C TYR A 34 28.94 -10.18 -34.92
N VAL A 35 28.00 -9.39 -34.37
CA VAL A 35 27.64 -8.08 -34.98
C VAL A 35 27.62 -6.89 -34.00
N ALA A 36 27.59 -7.08 -32.68
CA ALA A 36 26.79 -6.16 -31.85
C ALA A 36 27.49 -5.49 -30.64
N LYS A 37 28.80 -5.20 -30.67
CA LYS A 37 29.44 -4.47 -29.55
C LYS A 37 29.32 -2.95 -29.64
N GLU A 38 29.50 -2.37 -30.83
CA GLU A 38 29.47 -0.91 -31.04
C GLU A 38 28.03 -0.36 -31.15
N GLU A 39 27.14 -1.09 -31.83
CA GLU A 39 25.72 -0.69 -31.99
C GLU A 39 24.95 -0.70 -30.66
N PHE A 40 25.24 -1.66 -29.77
CA PHE A 40 24.61 -1.74 -28.44
C PHE A 40 25.21 -0.77 -27.43
N GLN A 41 26.49 -0.40 -27.55
CA GLN A 41 27.04 0.72 -26.78
C GLN A 41 26.29 2.01 -27.13
N GLY A 42 26.01 2.24 -28.41
CA GLY A 42 25.17 3.36 -28.86
C GLY A 42 23.76 3.36 -28.25
N ILE A 43 23.11 2.19 -28.14
CA ILE A 43 21.79 2.06 -27.50
C ILE A 43 21.88 2.33 -25.99
N ALA A 44 22.88 1.76 -25.31
CA ALA A 44 23.10 2.03 -23.89
C ALA A 44 23.40 3.51 -23.63
N ASP A 45 24.15 4.16 -24.51
CA ASP A 45 24.46 5.60 -24.44
C ASP A 45 23.20 6.46 -24.70
N ILE A 46 22.29 6.00 -25.57
CA ILE A 46 20.99 6.64 -25.83
C ILE A 46 20.05 6.51 -24.61
N LEU A 47 20.04 5.36 -23.94
CA LEU A 47 19.17 5.08 -22.80
C LEU A 47 19.72 5.61 -21.47
N SER A 48 21.03 5.81 -21.37
CA SER A 48 21.74 6.27 -20.18
C SER A 48 21.20 7.59 -19.61
N PRO A 49 20.91 8.64 -20.42
CA PRO A 49 20.26 9.86 -19.93
C PRO A 49 18.92 9.61 -19.25
N TYR A 50 18.06 8.75 -19.79
CA TYR A 50 16.77 8.42 -19.20
C TYR A 50 16.93 7.63 -17.90
N LEU A 51 17.87 6.67 -17.87
CA LEU A 51 18.20 5.93 -16.65
C LEU A 51 18.72 6.88 -15.56
N SER A 52 19.64 7.78 -15.91
CA SER A 52 20.18 8.79 -15.01
C SER A 52 19.09 9.73 -14.51
N TYR A 53 18.17 10.13 -15.38
CA TYR A 53 17.02 10.97 -15.02
C TYR A 53 16.10 10.25 -14.03
N LEU A 54 15.68 9.02 -14.33
CA LEU A 54 14.84 8.22 -13.44
C LEU A 54 15.50 7.95 -12.08
N ASN A 55 16.79 7.62 -12.09
CA ASN A 55 17.57 7.41 -10.87
C ASN A 55 17.67 8.68 -10.03
N THR A 56 17.85 9.85 -10.67
CA THR A 56 17.86 11.15 -10.00
C THR A 56 16.49 11.49 -9.44
N LEU A 57 15.43 11.31 -10.24
CA LEU A 57 14.05 11.61 -9.89
C LEU A 57 13.57 10.78 -8.69
N THR A 58 13.97 9.51 -8.65
CA THR A 58 13.61 8.57 -7.58
C THR A 58 14.60 8.54 -6.42
N GLN A 59 15.77 9.19 -6.57
CA GLN A 59 16.90 9.10 -5.64
C GLN A 59 17.35 7.66 -5.37
N LYS A 60 17.30 6.82 -6.41
CA LYS A 60 17.62 5.38 -6.36
C LYS A 60 18.43 4.96 -7.56
N ASN A 61 19.09 3.80 -7.46
CA ASN A 61 19.85 3.22 -8.56
C ASN A 61 19.13 1.97 -9.08
N PHE A 62 18.58 2.07 -10.28
CA PHE A 62 18.01 0.96 -11.02
C PHE A 62 18.92 0.56 -12.19
N SER A 63 18.76 -0.68 -12.65
CA SER A 63 19.25 -1.12 -13.97
C SER A 63 18.11 -1.03 -14.98
N LEU A 64 18.42 -0.75 -16.24
CA LEU A 64 17.43 -0.69 -17.32
C LEU A 64 16.56 -1.94 -17.38
N ASP A 65 17.17 -3.12 -17.21
CA ASP A 65 16.46 -4.40 -17.26
C ASP A 65 15.37 -4.55 -16.17
N ASN A 66 15.41 -3.74 -15.11
CA ASN A 66 14.49 -3.80 -13.98
C ASN A 66 13.51 -2.60 -13.95
N ILE A 67 13.41 -1.85 -15.05
CA ILE A 67 12.43 -0.77 -15.22
C ILE A 67 11.29 -1.26 -16.12
N TYR A 68 10.07 -1.11 -15.62
CA TYR A 68 8.85 -1.53 -16.30
C TYR A 68 7.86 -0.38 -16.35
N CYS A 69 7.08 -0.27 -17.42
CA CYS A 69 6.05 0.76 -17.54
C CYS A 69 4.68 0.13 -17.82
N ILE A 70 3.67 0.58 -17.07
CA ILE A 70 2.27 0.25 -17.24
C ILE A 70 1.57 1.46 -17.87
N ALA A 71 1.69 1.68 -19.18
CA ALA A 71 0.88 2.67 -19.89
C ALA A 71 1.02 2.53 -21.42
N ASN A 72 -0.05 2.92 -22.11
CA ASN A 72 -0.19 3.03 -23.57
C ASN A 72 0.71 4.10 -24.24
N TYR A 73 1.63 4.75 -23.51
CA TYR A 73 2.48 5.81 -24.06
C TYR A 73 3.87 5.75 -23.39
N CYS A 74 4.76 5.01 -24.01
CA CYS A 74 6.21 5.06 -23.84
C CYS A 74 6.79 4.65 -25.19
N GLU A 75 6.72 5.54 -26.17
CA GLU A 75 7.41 5.31 -27.44
C GLU A 75 8.94 5.40 -27.23
N ASN A 76 9.41 6.16 -26.22
CA ASN A 76 10.81 6.62 -26.18
C ASN A 76 11.63 6.32 -24.90
N LEU A 77 11.10 5.56 -23.93
CA LEU A 77 11.71 5.47 -22.58
C LEU A 77 12.60 4.25 -22.30
N GLY A 78 12.88 3.36 -23.26
CA GLY A 78 13.73 2.18 -23.04
C GLY A 78 13.27 1.20 -21.95
N ALA A 79 12.09 1.42 -21.37
CA ALA A 79 11.44 0.50 -20.43
C ALA A 79 10.80 -0.66 -21.20
N ASN A 80 10.66 -1.80 -20.54
CA ASN A 80 9.88 -2.91 -21.10
C ASN A 80 8.41 -2.46 -21.24
N LYS A 81 7.95 -2.24 -22.49
CA LYS A 81 6.57 -1.89 -22.81
C LYS A 81 5.68 -3.11 -22.56
N LEU A 82 4.65 -2.95 -21.74
CA LEU A 82 3.73 -4.02 -21.37
C LEU A 82 2.30 -3.54 -21.57
N ASP A 83 1.62 -4.13 -22.54
CA ASP A 83 0.27 -3.70 -22.98
C ASP A 83 -0.81 -3.88 -21.90
N ASN A 84 -0.53 -4.65 -20.85
CA ASN A 84 -1.35 -4.74 -19.65
C ASN A 84 -0.57 -5.32 -18.45
N VAL A 85 -1.19 -5.23 -17.27
CA VAL A 85 -0.70 -5.75 -15.98
C VAL A 85 -0.43 -7.26 -16.02
N ALA A 86 -1.18 -8.03 -16.81
CA ALA A 86 -0.97 -9.47 -16.90
C ALA A 86 0.40 -9.81 -17.51
N LEU A 87 0.82 -9.07 -18.54
CA LEU A 87 2.14 -9.24 -19.13
C LEU A 87 3.26 -8.81 -18.18
N LEU A 88 3.04 -7.74 -17.39
CA LEU A 88 3.95 -7.35 -16.31
C LEU A 88 4.13 -8.50 -15.31
N ASN A 89 3.04 -9.01 -14.73
CA ASN A 89 3.09 -10.06 -13.72
C ASN A 89 3.76 -11.32 -14.28
N LYS A 90 3.45 -11.71 -15.52
CA LYS A 90 4.13 -12.83 -16.21
C LYS A 90 5.65 -12.59 -16.31
N THR A 91 6.06 -11.38 -16.69
CA THR A 91 7.47 -11.02 -16.86
C THR A 91 8.22 -11.01 -15.53
N LEU A 92 7.65 -10.37 -14.51
CA LEU A 92 8.20 -10.34 -13.14
C LEU A 92 8.37 -11.77 -12.60
N ARG A 93 7.35 -12.61 -12.78
CA ARG A 93 7.38 -14.00 -12.38
C ARG A 93 8.49 -14.77 -13.09
N GLN A 94 8.55 -14.71 -14.42
CA GLN A 94 9.55 -15.44 -15.20
C GLN A 94 10.98 -15.03 -14.86
N LYS A 95 11.20 -13.74 -14.60
CA LYS A 95 12.53 -13.18 -14.35
C LYS A 95 13.01 -13.39 -12.93
N PHE A 96 12.17 -13.16 -11.93
CA PHE A 96 12.61 -13.06 -10.54
C PHE A 96 12.22 -14.25 -9.65
N GLU A 97 11.18 -15.03 -10.00
CA GLU A 97 10.68 -16.12 -9.12
C GLU A 97 11.71 -17.25 -8.91
N LYS A 98 12.67 -17.40 -9.84
CA LYS A 98 13.70 -18.45 -9.80
C LYS A 98 15.07 -17.95 -9.32
N LEU A 99 15.23 -16.66 -9.02
CA LEU A 99 16.53 -16.10 -8.60
C LEU A 99 16.79 -16.41 -7.12
N GLU A 100 18.04 -16.78 -6.80
CA GLU A 100 18.45 -17.12 -5.44
C GLU A 100 18.39 -15.91 -4.49
N ALA A 101 18.19 -16.21 -3.20
CA ALA A 101 17.75 -15.27 -2.16
C ALA A 101 18.84 -14.35 -1.57
N ASN A 102 19.91 -14.06 -2.31
CA ASN A 102 21.11 -13.47 -1.70
C ASN A 102 21.12 -11.93 -1.68
N THR A 103 20.28 -11.26 -2.49
CA THR A 103 20.04 -9.81 -2.41
C THR A 103 18.72 -9.43 -3.09
N PRO A 104 17.87 -8.55 -2.49
CA PRO A 104 16.66 -8.08 -3.12
C PRO A 104 16.96 -7.31 -4.41
N HIS A 105 16.29 -7.65 -5.51
CA HIS A 105 16.42 -6.91 -6.77
C HIS A 105 15.54 -5.66 -6.74
N ASN A 106 16.13 -4.48 -6.90
CA ASN A 106 15.39 -3.23 -7.03
C ASN A 106 14.68 -3.19 -8.39
N ILE A 107 13.37 -2.98 -8.37
CA ILE A 107 12.50 -2.89 -9.54
C ILE A 107 11.79 -1.54 -9.50
N LEU A 108 11.78 -0.84 -10.64
CA LEU A 108 10.99 0.38 -10.83
C LEU A 108 9.80 0.05 -11.72
N ILE A 109 8.60 0.37 -11.25
CA ILE A 109 7.38 0.29 -12.04
C ILE A 109 6.82 1.68 -12.22
N LEU A 110 6.79 2.13 -13.46
CA LEU A 110 6.22 3.40 -13.90
C LEU A 110 4.73 3.17 -14.21
N TYR A 111 3.86 3.98 -13.62
CA TYR A 111 2.43 3.99 -13.94
C TYR A 111 1.94 5.43 -14.08
N PRO A 112 2.35 6.14 -15.13
CA PRO A 112 2.11 7.58 -15.26
C PRO A 112 0.67 7.91 -15.65
N ASN A 113 0.03 7.06 -16.46
CA ASN A 113 -1.31 7.29 -17.00
C ASN A 113 -2.28 6.25 -16.42
N PRO A 114 -3.19 6.64 -15.52
CA PRO A 114 -4.11 5.73 -14.88
C PRO A 114 -5.06 5.09 -15.89
N THR A 115 -5.36 3.81 -15.67
CA THR A 115 -6.41 3.08 -16.36
C THR A 115 -7.69 3.10 -15.52
N PRO A 116 -8.88 2.95 -16.11
CA PRO A 116 -10.12 2.82 -15.32
C PRO A 116 -10.10 1.63 -14.34
N SER A 117 -9.36 0.58 -14.70
CA SER A 117 -9.24 -0.66 -13.93
C SER A 117 -8.25 -0.56 -12.79
N ILE A 118 -8.57 -1.22 -11.67
CA ILE A 118 -7.66 -1.43 -10.54
C ILE A 118 -6.54 -2.38 -10.97
N ILE A 119 -5.30 -2.01 -10.66
CA ILE A 119 -4.10 -2.77 -11.01
C ILE A 119 -3.60 -3.56 -9.81
N GLN A 120 -3.37 -4.86 -10.00
CA GLN A 120 -2.76 -5.73 -9.00
C GLN A 120 -1.40 -6.22 -9.50
N ILE A 121 -0.33 -5.80 -8.81
CA ILE A 121 1.04 -6.22 -9.12
C ILE A 121 1.39 -7.41 -8.22
N GLU A 122 1.71 -8.54 -8.85
CA GLU A 122 2.16 -9.75 -8.14
C GLU A 122 3.66 -9.67 -7.89
N GLN A 123 4.03 -9.15 -6.71
CA GLN A 123 5.43 -8.95 -6.36
C GLN A 123 6.15 -10.30 -6.14
N PRO A 124 7.21 -10.62 -6.92
CA PRO A 124 8.01 -11.81 -6.68
C PRO A 124 8.77 -11.71 -5.36
N LYS A 125 9.06 -12.86 -4.74
CA LYS A 125 9.95 -12.93 -3.56
C LYS A 125 11.32 -12.34 -3.89
N ASN A 126 12.01 -11.81 -2.87
CA ASN A 126 13.36 -11.24 -3.00
C ASN A 126 13.44 -10.07 -4.00
N THR A 127 12.40 -9.25 -4.07
CA THR A 127 12.39 -8.02 -4.88
C THR A 127 12.01 -6.83 -4.02
N PHE A 128 12.57 -5.67 -4.31
CA PHE A 128 12.11 -4.40 -3.75
C PHE A 128 11.46 -3.58 -4.86
N ILE A 129 10.16 -3.32 -4.77
CA ILE A 129 9.43 -2.55 -5.79
C ILE A 129 9.32 -1.08 -5.39
N THR A 130 9.79 -0.19 -6.27
CA THR A 130 9.46 1.24 -6.22
C THR A 130 8.39 1.51 -7.26
N LEU A 131 7.23 1.95 -6.80
CA LEU A 131 6.14 2.34 -7.69
C LEU A 131 6.17 3.85 -7.89
N LEU A 132 6.38 4.31 -9.13
CA LEU A 132 6.32 5.73 -9.51
C LEU A 132 5.04 5.99 -10.30
N ILE A 133 4.08 6.68 -9.68
CA ILE A 133 2.67 6.57 -10.06
C ILE A 133 2.02 7.94 -10.23
N GLY A 134 1.31 8.13 -11.34
CA GLY A 134 0.57 9.35 -11.64
C GLY A 134 -0.75 9.49 -10.88
N ALA A 135 -1.37 10.66 -11.05
CA ALA A 135 -2.68 11.00 -10.50
C ALA A 135 -3.75 9.94 -10.85
N LYS A 136 -4.75 9.78 -9.97
CA LYS A 136 -5.94 8.92 -10.17
C LYS A 136 -5.66 7.42 -10.40
N ALA A 137 -4.43 6.96 -10.16
CA ALA A 137 -4.10 5.55 -10.25
C ALA A 137 -4.81 4.73 -9.18
N LYS A 138 -5.20 3.49 -9.53
CA LYS A 138 -5.90 2.57 -8.64
C LYS A 138 -5.12 1.28 -8.49
N ILE A 139 -4.71 0.96 -7.27
CA ILE A 139 -3.76 -0.12 -7.01
C ILE A 139 -4.27 -1.02 -5.91
N ASP A 140 -4.38 -2.30 -6.23
CA ASP A 140 -4.55 -3.34 -5.25
C ASP A 140 -3.20 -3.76 -4.68
N CYS A 141 -3.01 -3.45 -3.41
CA CYS A 141 -1.78 -3.75 -2.70
C CYS A 141 -1.72 -5.21 -2.21
N SER A 142 -2.80 -6.00 -2.33
CA SER A 142 -2.94 -7.34 -1.72
C SER A 142 -1.82 -8.34 -2.06
N LYS A 143 -1.14 -8.17 -3.20
CA LYS A 143 -0.02 -9.02 -3.65
C LYS A 143 1.37 -8.40 -3.51
N LEU A 144 1.48 -7.21 -2.92
CA LEU A 144 2.76 -6.59 -2.58
C LEU A 144 3.32 -7.10 -1.24
N ILE A 145 4.63 -7.13 -1.09
CA ILE A 145 5.31 -7.59 0.13
C ILE A 145 5.55 -6.38 1.03
N GLU A 146 5.10 -6.47 2.29
CA GLU A 146 5.34 -5.45 3.31
C GLU A 146 6.85 -5.19 3.47
N ASP A 147 7.24 -3.94 3.70
CA ASP A 147 8.63 -3.50 3.82
C ASP A 147 9.55 -3.71 2.61
N GLN A 148 9.05 -4.32 1.53
CA GLN A 148 9.76 -4.51 0.27
C GLN A 148 9.11 -3.74 -0.88
N CYS A 149 8.28 -2.76 -0.57
CA CYS A 149 7.68 -1.88 -1.55
C CYS A 149 7.59 -0.45 -1.05
N GLU A 150 7.63 0.52 -1.97
CA GLU A 150 7.37 1.92 -1.66
C GLU A 150 6.62 2.61 -2.81
N LEU A 151 6.01 3.74 -2.48
CA LEU A 151 5.22 4.55 -3.38
C LEU A 151 5.84 5.93 -3.53
N MET A 152 5.96 6.40 -4.78
CA MET A 152 6.27 7.77 -5.13
C MET A 152 5.16 8.35 -6.02
N TYR A 153 4.62 9.50 -5.63
CA TYR A 153 3.66 10.25 -6.42
C TYR A 153 4.39 11.01 -7.53
N LEU A 154 4.03 10.76 -8.79
CA LEU A 154 4.53 11.45 -9.96
C LEU A 154 3.60 12.61 -10.31
N LYS A 155 4.08 13.84 -10.14
CA LYS A 155 3.45 15.04 -10.69
C LYS A 155 3.97 15.26 -12.11
N TYR A 156 3.10 15.05 -13.07
CA TYR A 156 3.34 15.27 -14.48
C TYR A 156 2.04 15.73 -15.14
N ASP A 157 2.16 16.66 -16.09
CA ASP A 157 1.04 17.12 -16.90
C ASP A 157 1.22 16.59 -18.33
N PRO A 158 0.45 15.57 -18.75
CA PRO A 158 0.57 15.00 -20.09
C PRO A 158 0.05 15.94 -21.19
N THR A 159 -0.61 17.03 -20.83
CA THR A 159 -1.27 17.96 -21.76
C THR A 159 -0.49 19.25 -22.00
N GLN A 160 0.65 19.45 -21.32
CA GLN A 160 1.48 20.63 -21.51
C GLN A 160 2.18 20.63 -22.87
N GLU A 161 2.07 21.76 -23.58
CA GLU A 161 2.86 22.03 -24.77
C GLU A 161 4.36 22.08 -24.43
N GLU A 162 5.20 21.53 -25.31
CA GLU A 162 6.65 21.35 -25.09
C GLU A 162 7.38 22.60 -24.58
N GLN A 163 6.98 23.77 -25.07
CA GLN A 163 7.64 25.05 -24.78
C GLN A 163 7.34 25.58 -23.36
N GLN A 164 6.37 24.97 -22.66
CA GLN A 164 5.95 25.32 -21.30
C GLN A 164 6.06 24.13 -20.33
N ALA A 165 6.62 23.00 -20.78
CA ALA A 165 6.64 21.76 -20.03
C ALA A 165 7.48 21.87 -18.75
N ILE A 166 6.82 21.73 -17.60
CA ILE A 166 7.53 21.61 -16.32
C ILE A 166 8.04 20.18 -16.20
N ASN A 167 9.32 20.02 -15.86
CA ASN A 167 9.93 18.70 -15.64
C ASN A 167 9.08 17.89 -14.62
N PRO A 168 8.82 16.59 -14.89
CA PRO A 168 8.15 15.72 -13.95
C PRO A 168 8.80 15.76 -12.57
N GLN A 169 7.99 15.76 -11.52
CA GLN A 169 8.45 15.76 -10.13
C GLN A 169 7.95 14.50 -9.43
N ALA A 170 8.81 13.88 -8.63
CA ALA A 170 8.45 12.73 -7.82
C ALA A 170 8.49 13.07 -6.33
N PHE A 171 7.46 12.64 -5.62
CA PHE A 171 7.32 12.88 -4.18
C PHE A 171 7.19 11.54 -3.48
N SER A 172 8.12 11.25 -2.57
CA SER A 172 8.03 10.04 -1.75
C SER A 172 6.79 10.09 -0.87
N CYS A 173 5.96 9.06 -0.93
CA CYS A 173 4.82 8.88 -0.03
C CYS A 173 5.22 8.11 1.23
N SER A 174 6.48 7.68 1.39
CA SER A 174 6.92 6.97 2.59
C SER A 174 6.89 7.85 3.84
N THR A 175 6.57 7.24 4.97
CA THR A 175 6.56 7.87 6.29
C THR A 175 7.63 7.19 7.15
N GLN A 176 8.55 7.98 7.69
CA GLN A 176 9.57 7.46 8.61
C GLN A 176 9.01 7.20 10.02
N GLU A 177 7.93 7.89 10.36
CA GLU A 177 7.22 7.80 11.62
C GLU A 177 5.77 7.33 11.41
N GLU A 178 5.14 6.89 12.50
CA GLU A 178 3.70 6.63 12.56
C GLU A 178 2.95 7.94 12.37
N LEU A 179 2.10 8.04 11.35
CA LEU A 179 1.19 9.17 11.20
C LEU A 179 -0.19 8.82 11.74
N ILE A 180 -0.72 9.73 12.52
CA ILE A 180 -2.08 9.65 13.05
C ILE A 180 -3.04 10.35 12.07
N LEU A 181 -3.96 9.58 11.51
CA LEU A 181 -5.11 10.04 10.72
C LEU A 181 -6.15 10.61 11.67
N LYS A 182 -6.31 11.94 11.65
CA LYS A 182 -7.26 12.67 12.48
C LYS A 182 -8.63 12.68 11.86
N LYS A 183 -9.66 12.73 12.69
CA LYS A 183 -11.03 12.87 12.21
C LYS A 183 -11.24 14.29 11.65
N GLU A 184 -11.67 14.39 10.40
CA GLU A 184 -12.17 15.65 9.84
C GLU A 184 -13.70 15.73 9.97
N ASP A 185 -14.40 14.61 9.71
CA ASP A 185 -15.85 14.47 9.87
C ASP A 185 -16.24 13.04 10.29
N GLU A 186 -17.52 12.72 10.37
CA GLU A 186 -18.02 11.40 10.83
C GLU A 186 -17.42 10.19 10.10
N ILE A 187 -17.09 10.35 8.81
CA ILE A 187 -16.68 9.26 7.93
C ILE A 187 -15.29 9.47 7.33
N TYR A 188 -14.70 10.66 7.43
CA TYR A 188 -13.44 11.01 6.78
C TYR A 188 -12.32 11.26 7.80
N PHE A 189 -11.17 10.63 7.55
CA PHE A 189 -9.96 10.80 8.33
C PHE A 189 -8.80 11.23 7.45
N LYS A 190 -7.98 12.16 7.92
CA LYS A 190 -6.89 12.76 7.15
C LYS A 190 -5.66 13.05 8.01
N THR A 191 -4.50 13.01 7.38
CA THR A 191 -3.26 13.58 7.90
C THR A 191 -2.42 14.08 6.74
N VAL A 192 -1.50 15.01 7.02
CA VAL A 192 -0.62 15.60 6.00
C VAL A 192 0.82 15.53 6.50
N LYS A 193 1.71 15.03 5.65
CA LYS A 193 3.15 15.03 5.91
C LYS A 193 3.90 15.29 4.62
N ASN A 194 4.87 16.21 4.65
CA ASN A 194 5.75 16.52 3.51
C ASN A 194 4.99 16.81 2.20
N ASN A 195 3.93 17.64 2.28
CA ASN A 195 3.06 17.98 1.15
C ASN A 195 2.29 16.79 0.53
N ILE A 196 2.19 15.68 1.27
CA ILE A 196 1.36 14.52 0.91
C ILE A 196 0.22 14.42 1.91
N SER A 197 -1.01 14.44 1.38
CA SER A 197 -2.25 14.15 2.09
C SER A 197 -2.51 12.64 2.05
N TYR A 198 -2.71 12.03 3.22
CA TYR A 198 -3.17 10.66 3.39
C TYR A 198 -4.56 10.70 3.99
N PHE A 199 -5.52 10.04 3.37
CA PHE A 199 -6.89 10.08 3.84
C PHE A 199 -7.68 8.82 3.51
N ILE A 200 -8.70 8.55 4.32
CA ILE A 200 -9.53 7.36 4.19
C ILE A 200 -10.98 7.71 4.51
N ASN A 201 -11.91 7.11 3.77
CA ASN A 201 -13.31 7.12 4.13
C ASN A 201 -13.62 5.80 4.87
N LYS A 202 -14.24 5.89 6.04
CA LYS A 202 -14.60 4.75 6.89
C LYS A 202 -15.48 3.73 6.16
N ASN A 203 -16.29 4.19 5.21
CA ASN A 203 -17.25 3.36 4.49
C ASN A 203 -16.60 2.52 3.38
N ASP A 204 -15.58 3.06 2.70
CA ASP A 204 -14.91 2.36 1.60
C ASP A 204 -13.63 1.63 2.04
N GLY A 205 -12.97 2.07 3.13
CA GLY A 205 -11.74 1.47 3.62
C GLY A 205 -10.54 1.66 2.67
N ILE A 206 -10.65 2.55 1.69
CA ILE A 206 -9.61 2.79 0.67
C ILE A 206 -8.70 3.92 1.15
N LEU A 207 -7.41 3.63 1.29
CA LEU A 207 -6.44 4.68 1.56
C LEU A 207 -6.20 5.48 0.27
N LYS A 208 -6.34 6.80 0.36
CA LYS A 208 -6.10 7.74 -0.72
C LYS A 208 -4.89 8.59 -0.39
N VAL A 209 -4.01 8.77 -1.39
CA VAL A 209 -2.76 9.52 -1.26
C VAL A 209 -2.70 10.55 -2.37
N ALA A 210 -2.51 11.81 -2.02
CA ALA A 210 -2.44 12.92 -2.98
C ALA A 210 -1.42 13.97 -2.54
N LEU A 211 -1.00 14.81 -3.49
CA LEU A 211 -0.38 16.09 -3.11
C LEU A 211 -1.42 16.95 -2.38
N THR A 212 -0.97 17.68 -1.35
CA THR A 212 -1.85 18.58 -0.60
C THR A 212 -2.45 19.64 -1.53
N GLY A 213 -3.78 19.82 -1.44
CA GLY A 213 -4.54 20.72 -2.32
C GLY A 213 -4.88 20.12 -3.68
N ASN A 214 -4.59 18.85 -3.91
CA ASN A 214 -4.91 18.12 -5.14
C ASN A 214 -5.60 16.77 -4.86
N GLU A 215 -6.42 16.71 -3.82
CA GLU A 215 -7.06 15.48 -3.34
C GLU A 215 -8.01 14.85 -4.37
N GLU A 216 -8.56 15.61 -5.32
CA GLU A 216 -9.36 15.13 -6.45
C GLU A 216 -8.60 14.21 -7.42
N ASN A 217 -7.27 14.28 -7.39
CA ASN A 217 -6.35 13.51 -8.22
C ASN A 217 -5.64 12.39 -7.42
N ALA A 218 -6.19 12.02 -6.27
CA ALA A 218 -5.60 11.02 -5.38
C ALA A 218 -5.37 9.66 -6.05
N ILE A 219 -4.27 9.03 -5.66
CA ILE A 219 -4.00 7.61 -5.89
C ILE A 219 -4.82 6.82 -4.89
N GLU A 220 -5.54 5.80 -5.36
CA GLU A 220 -6.34 4.90 -4.53
C GLU A 220 -5.57 3.61 -4.26
N LEU A 221 -5.31 3.34 -2.98
CA LEU A 221 -4.60 2.16 -2.47
C LEU A 221 -5.61 1.21 -1.82
N TYR A 222 -6.07 0.26 -2.62
CA TYR A 222 -6.90 -0.85 -2.17
C TYR A 222 -6.04 -1.87 -1.41
N SER A 223 -6.66 -2.61 -0.50
CA SER A 223 -5.96 -3.63 0.30
C SER A 223 -4.77 -3.11 1.11
N PHE A 224 -4.71 -1.81 1.40
CA PHE A 224 -3.62 -1.23 2.20
C PHE A 224 -3.54 -1.88 3.59
N ALA A 225 -4.70 -2.19 4.18
CA ALA A 225 -4.84 -2.77 5.51
C ALA A 225 -5.15 -4.29 5.47
N LYS A 226 -4.27 -5.09 4.84
CA LYS A 226 -4.50 -6.52 4.55
C LYS A 226 -4.90 -7.37 5.76
N GLU A 227 -4.31 -7.10 6.92
CA GLU A 227 -4.45 -7.94 8.12
C GLU A 227 -5.85 -7.85 8.77
N ASN A 228 -6.64 -6.81 8.46
CA ASN A 228 -7.89 -6.51 9.18
C ASN A 228 -9.04 -6.12 8.25
N GLN A 229 -9.31 -6.92 7.21
CA GLN A 229 -10.41 -6.66 6.27
C GLN A 229 -10.43 -5.21 5.78
N PHE A 230 -9.28 -4.68 5.35
CA PHE A 230 -9.17 -3.33 4.77
C PHE A 230 -9.37 -2.17 5.77
N LYS A 231 -9.29 -2.39 7.09
CA LYS A 231 -9.48 -1.33 8.11
C LYS A 231 -8.17 -0.94 8.80
N ILE A 232 -7.83 0.35 8.77
CA ILE A 232 -6.79 0.95 9.63
C ILE A 232 -7.31 0.97 11.07
N LEU A 233 -6.48 0.51 12.03
CA LEU A 233 -6.89 0.39 13.44
C LEU A 233 -6.46 1.61 14.27
N GLN A 234 -7.14 1.81 15.39
CA GLN A 234 -6.87 2.89 16.35
C GLN A 234 -5.78 2.54 17.39
N ASP A 235 -5.42 1.26 17.56
CA ASP A 235 -4.42 0.80 18.55
C ASP A 235 -3.11 0.39 17.90
N LYS A 236 -3.18 -0.29 16.75
CA LYS A 236 -2.05 -0.73 15.96
C LYS A 236 -1.97 0.07 14.68
N ALA A 237 -0.81 0.66 14.42
CA ALA A 237 -0.54 1.23 13.12
C ALA A 237 -0.32 0.12 12.07
N LEU A 238 -0.75 0.40 10.86
CA LEU A 238 -0.56 -0.47 9.71
C LEU A 238 0.55 0.07 8.84
N LYS A 239 1.40 -0.85 8.39
CA LYS A 239 2.57 -0.56 7.57
C LYS A 239 2.42 -1.24 6.22
N MET A 240 2.46 -0.45 5.17
CA MET A 240 2.44 -0.95 3.79
C MET A 240 3.02 0.12 2.88
N LEU A 241 3.77 -0.23 1.83
CA LEU A 241 4.42 0.75 0.93
C LEU A 241 5.33 1.76 1.66
N LYS A 242 5.92 1.36 2.80
CA LYS A 242 6.61 2.23 3.77
C LYS A 242 5.76 3.42 4.25
N ILE A 243 4.44 3.30 4.21
CA ILE A 243 3.48 4.22 4.80
C ILE A 243 3.02 3.58 6.11
N TYR A 244 3.15 4.31 7.22
CA TYR A 244 2.81 3.83 8.55
C TYR A 244 1.71 4.70 9.16
N LEU A 245 0.48 4.18 9.19
CA LEU A 245 -0.72 4.94 9.54
C LEU A 245 -1.50 4.30 10.67
N LYS A 246 -2.10 5.15 11.49
CA LYS A 246 -3.02 4.77 12.56
C LYS A 246 -4.18 5.73 12.60
N LEU A 247 -5.37 5.26 12.98
CA LEU A 247 -6.47 6.18 13.27
C LEU A 247 -6.25 6.86 14.61
N GLU A 248 -6.61 8.14 14.70
CA GLU A 248 -6.64 8.87 15.96
C GLU A 248 -7.47 8.12 17.00
N ARG A 249 -6.89 7.93 18.19
CA ARG A 249 -7.65 7.50 19.37
C ARG A 249 -8.52 8.66 19.78
N TYR A 250 -9.83 8.43 19.84
CA TYR A 250 -10.69 9.28 20.65
C TYR A 250 -10.28 9.08 22.11
N SER A 251 -9.68 10.11 22.71
CA SER A 251 -9.30 10.13 24.13
C SER A 251 -10.47 10.49 25.04
N SER A 252 -11.69 10.61 24.51
CA SER A 252 -12.89 10.81 25.31
C SER A 252 -13.77 9.58 25.20
N GLU A 253 -13.99 8.94 26.34
CA GLU A 253 -14.84 7.77 26.59
C GLU A 253 -14.16 6.42 26.30
N GLU A 254 -13.49 5.88 27.33
CA GLU A 254 -13.96 4.56 27.77
C GLU A 254 -15.48 4.66 27.83
N ILE A 255 -16.17 4.19 26.79
CA ILE A 255 -17.63 4.13 26.79
C ILE A 255 -17.96 3.00 27.77
N LEU A 256 -17.88 3.31 29.07
CA LEU A 256 -18.56 2.58 30.10
C LEU A 256 -20.02 2.61 29.71
N SER A 257 -20.52 1.49 29.18
CA SER A 257 -21.94 1.39 28.86
C SER A 257 -22.71 1.29 30.16
N HIS A 258 -22.99 2.43 30.81
CA HIS A 258 -24.00 2.52 31.86
C HIS A 258 -25.42 2.34 31.31
N ARG A 259 -25.58 2.17 29.98
CA ARG A 259 -26.85 1.83 29.35
C ARG A 259 -27.10 0.33 29.43
N GLY A 260 -28.30 -0.02 29.86
CA GLY A 260 -28.65 -1.35 30.30
C GLY A 260 -28.87 -2.39 29.20
N GLY A 261 -27.87 -2.59 28.32
CA GLY A 261 -27.61 -3.72 27.41
C GLY A 261 -28.83 -4.50 26.89
N ASN A 262 -28.95 -4.65 25.56
CA ASN A 262 -30.00 -5.49 24.97
C ASN A 262 -29.77 -7.01 25.15
N PHE A 263 -28.59 -7.41 25.63
CA PHE A 263 -28.21 -8.79 25.88
C PHE A 263 -27.58 -8.94 27.27
N GLU A 264 -27.97 -9.98 28.00
CA GLU A 264 -27.36 -10.32 29.29
C GLU A 264 -26.46 -11.54 29.13
N LEU A 265 -25.15 -11.36 29.38
CA LEU A 265 -24.19 -12.44 29.42
C LEU A 265 -23.94 -12.82 30.88
N THR A 266 -24.19 -14.08 31.23
CA THR A 266 -23.80 -14.63 32.53
C THR A 266 -22.67 -15.64 32.35
N LEU A 267 -21.51 -15.34 32.95
CA LEU A 267 -20.39 -16.25 33.04
C LEU A 267 -20.51 -17.04 34.34
N ASN A 268 -20.79 -18.34 34.22
CA ASN A 268 -20.78 -19.27 35.34
C ASN A 268 -19.43 -19.98 35.39
N ASN A 269 -19.02 -20.44 36.58
CA ASN A 269 -17.83 -21.27 36.78
C ASN A 269 -16.50 -20.58 36.45
N LEU A 270 -16.39 -19.26 36.65
CA LEU A 270 -15.18 -18.51 36.37
C LEU A 270 -14.14 -18.74 37.48
N LYS A 271 -13.03 -19.41 37.14
CA LYS A 271 -11.86 -19.54 38.04
C LYS A 271 -10.83 -18.49 37.66
N ILE A 272 -10.46 -17.64 38.62
CA ILE A 272 -9.42 -16.64 38.45
C ILE A 272 -8.26 -17.04 39.33
N LEU A 273 -7.12 -17.31 38.70
CA LEU A 273 -5.94 -17.82 39.35
C LEU A 273 -4.84 -16.76 39.38
N ASP A 274 -4.05 -16.76 40.45
CA ASP A 274 -2.81 -16.00 40.50
C ASP A 274 -1.70 -16.65 39.65
N LYS A 275 -0.54 -16.01 39.59
CA LYS A 275 0.63 -16.51 38.84
C LYS A 275 1.13 -17.89 39.32
N ASN A 276 0.74 -18.33 40.51
CA ASN A 276 1.13 -19.59 41.11
C ASN A 276 0.03 -20.66 41.02
N GLY A 277 -1.11 -20.36 40.37
CA GLY A 277 -2.23 -21.28 40.21
C GLY A 277 -3.21 -21.34 41.38
N ASN A 278 -3.10 -20.44 42.36
CA ASN A 278 -4.03 -20.36 43.49
C ASN A 278 -5.23 -19.48 43.14
N ASN A 279 -6.40 -19.74 43.75
CA ASN A 279 -7.57 -18.90 43.57
C ASN A 279 -7.30 -17.46 44.04
N HIS A 280 -7.68 -16.49 43.22
CA HIS A 280 -7.58 -15.08 43.54
C HIS A 280 -8.90 -14.62 44.18
N GLU A 281 -8.97 -14.58 45.51
CA GLU A 281 -10.24 -14.46 46.27
C GLU A 281 -10.69 -13.02 46.56
N THR A 282 -9.87 -12.02 46.24
CA THR A 282 -10.12 -10.61 46.60
C THR A 282 -10.65 -9.75 45.45
N ILE A 283 -11.23 -10.36 44.41
CA ILE A 283 -11.68 -9.63 43.22
C ILE A 283 -13.04 -9.00 43.50
N THR A 284 -13.12 -7.68 43.34
CA THR A 284 -14.34 -6.92 43.61
C THR A 284 -15.14 -6.62 42.35
N LYS A 285 -14.48 -6.61 41.18
CA LYS A 285 -15.08 -6.31 39.87
C LYS A 285 -14.36 -7.05 38.75
N ILE A 286 -15.11 -7.37 37.70
CA ILE A 286 -14.57 -7.94 36.46
C ILE A 286 -14.99 -7.05 35.30
N PHE A 287 -14.09 -6.89 34.33
CA PHE A 287 -14.35 -6.15 33.11
C PHE A 287 -14.29 -7.10 31.92
N LEU A 288 -15.30 -7.02 31.05
CA LEU A 288 -15.31 -7.70 29.78
C LEU A 288 -14.95 -6.69 28.69
N HIS A 289 -13.89 -7.00 27.95
CA HIS A 289 -13.42 -6.16 26.85
C HIS A 289 -13.94 -6.73 25.52
N ASN A 290 -14.73 -5.95 24.80
CA ASN A 290 -15.05 -6.30 23.42
C ASN A 290 -13.92 -5.82 22.51
N CYS A 291 -13.15 -6.74 21.94
CA CYS A 291 -11.99 -6.40 21.11
C CYS A 291 -12.36 -5.72 19.78
N GLU A 292 -13.59 -5.89 19.29
CA GLU A 292 -14.04 -5.36 18.01
C GLU A 292 -14.42 -3.88 18.12
N ASN A 293 -15.23 -3.53 19.11
CA ASN A 293 -15.72 -2.16 19.30
C ASN A 293 -15.06 -1.42 20.48
N ARG A 294 -14.13 -2.08 21.20
CA ARG A 294 -13.38 -1.58 22.37
C ARG A 294 -14.22 -1.12 23.54
N ARG A 295 -15.51 -1.49 23.59
CA ARG A 295 -16.34 -1.22 24.76
C ARG A 295 -15.89 -2.10 25.91
N ILE A 296 -15.89 -1.49 27.10
CA ILE A 296 -15.59 -2.16 28.35
C ILE A 296 -16.92 -2.30 29.09
N TYR A 297 -17.30 -3.54 29.37
CA TYR A 297 -18.49 -3.86 30.12
C TYR A 297 -18.08 -4.23 31.54
N GLU A 298 -18.51 -3.43 32.50
CA GLU A 298 -18.33 -3.72 33.92
C GLU A 298 -19.33 -4.80 34.37
N SER A 299 -18.87 -5.70 35.24
CA SER A 299 -19.73 -6.70 35.88
C SER A 299 -20.84 -6.02 36.69
N LEU A 300 -22.09 -6.37 36.39
CA LEU A 300 -23.27 -5.89 37.13
C LEU A 300 -23.35 -6.51 38.53
N LYS A 301 -22.97 -7.77 38.62
CA LYS A 301 -22.96 -8.57 39.83
C LYS A 301 -21.78 -9.51 39.76
N LEU A 302 -21.07 -9.64 40.87
CA LEU A 302 -20.00 -10.62 41.05
C LEU A 302 -20.29 -11.41 42.33
N GLU A 303 -20.50 -12.71 42.18
CA GLU A 303 -20.68 -13.66 43.29
C GLU A 303 -19.44 -14.54 43.36
N TYR A 304 -18.98 -14.84 44.57
CA TYR A 304 -17.87 -15.75 44.83
C TYR A 304 -18.32 -16.84 45.80
N GLN A 305 -18.12 -18.09 45.44
CA GLN A 305 -18.40 -19.25 46.29
C GLN A 305 -17.37 -20.36 45.99
N GLU A 306 -16.69 -20.85 47.02
CA GLU A 306 -15.81 -22.04 46.94
C GLU A 306 -14.76 -21.97 45.80
N GLY A 307 -14.09 -20.82 45.62
CA GLY A 307 -13.06 -20.66 44.59
C GLY A 307 -13.61 -20.38 43.19
N ILE A 308 -14.92 -20.18 43.05
CA ILE A 308 -15.58 -19.96 41.77
C ILE A 308 -16.30 -18.62 41.79
N TYR A 309 -16.08 -17.82 40.74
CA TYR A 309 -16.82 -16.61 40.47
C TYR A 309 -17.98 -16.87 39.51
N LYS A 310 -19.06 -16.11 39.74
CA LYS A 310 -20.15 -15.93 38.79
C LYS A 310 -20.35 -14.45 38.56
N SER A 311 -20.38 -14.05 37.28
CA SER A 311 -20.49 -12.64 36.91
C SER A 311 -21.52 -12.46 35.80
N SER A 312 -22.27 -11.35 35.87
CA SER A 312 -23.24 -10.96 34.84
C SER A 312 -22.86 -9.62 34.22
N PHE A 313 -23.06 -9.49 32.92
CA PHE A 313 -22.76 -8.30 32.13
C PHE A 313 -23.97 -7.93 31.27
N LYS A 314 -24.26 -6.64 31.15
CA LYS A 314 -25.19 -6.12 30.14
C LYS A 314 -24.40 -5.64 28.95
N ILE A 315 -24.57 -6.32 27.83
CA ILE A 315 -23.84 -6.09 26.59
C ILE A 315 -24.83 -5.54 25.57
N ASP A 316 -24.39 -4.55 24.79
CA ASP A 316 -25.08 -4.17 23.57
C ASP A 316 -24.57 -5.06 22.44
N LEU A 317 -25.38 -6.03 22.02
CA LEU A 317 -25.21 -6.67 20.72
C LEU A 317 -25.73 -5.70 19.67
N ILE A 318 -24.80 -5.05 18.96
CA ILE A 318 -25.13 -4.28 17.76
C ILE A 318 -25.43 -5.32 16.67
N LEU A 319 -26.70 -5.44 16.30
CA LEU A 319 -27.11 -6.12 15.06
C LEU A 319 -26.63 -5.24 13.90
N ASP A 320 -25.40 -5.44 13.47
CA ASP A 320 -25.01 -5.04 12.11
C ASP A 320 -25.67 -6.05 11.17
N GLU A 321 -26.44 -5.56 10.21
CA GLU A 321 -27.11 -6.36 9.18
C GLU A 321 -26.12 -7.23 8.39
N ASN A 322 -24.83 -6.87 8.43
CA ASN A 322 -23.73 -7.59 7.79
C ASN A 322 -22.88 -8.42 8.77
N SER A 323 -23.22 -8.49 10.07
CA SER A 323 -22.46 -9.30 11.03
C SER A 323 -22.63 -10.78 10.74
N SER A 324 -21.51 -11.47 10.47
CA SER A 324 -21.48 -12.91 10.22
C SER A 324 -21.59 -13.76 11.50
N PHE A 325 -21.52 -13.15 12.69
CA PHE A 325 -21.44 -13.86 13.97
C PHE A 325 -22.80 -14.16 14.60
N PHE A 326 -23.79 -13.29 14.42
CA PHE A 326 -25.12 -13.46 15.02
C PHE A 326 -26.20 -13.42 13.94
N LYS A 327 -26.44 -14.57 13.30
CA LYS A 327 -27.61 -14.75 12.44
C LYS A 327 -28.79 -15.20 13.31
N ARG A 328 -29.95 -14.58 13.09
CA ARG A 328 -31.22 -15.09 13.63
C ARG A 328 -31.40 -16.50 13.08
N ALA A 329 -31.32 -17.51 13.94
CA ALA A 329 -31.75 -18.86 13.58
C ALA A 329 -33.26 -18.81 13.39
N THR A 330 -33.74 -19.01 12.16
CA THR A 330 -35.15 -19.19 11.84
C THR A 330 -35.63 -20.57 12.23
#